data_AF-K6Z5W8-F1
#
_entry.id   AF-K6Z5W8-F1
#
_cell.length_a   1.000
_cell.length_b   1.000
_cell.length_c   1.000
_cell.angle_alpha   90.00
_cell.angle_beta   90.00
_cell.angle_gamma   90.00
#
_symmetry.space_group_name_H-M   'P 1'
#
loop_
_entity.id
_entity.type
_entity.pdbx_description
1 polymer ?
#
loop_
_entity_poly.entity_id
_entity_poly.type
_entity_poly.pdbx_seq_one_letter_code
_entity_poly.pdbx_strand_id
1 'polypeptide(L)'
;MKKHLKHLCVVSVMSVATIIPASVYAQASAPIACPDYKRGATNIPGQKVGKKVGKALEAYNEDLVDEALTILYEIDTSDTFDRAFADNFIGKLLASQTGKAKKAIEYLQKSVAPNKLNDSEQVQTIKLIADLSLQEEEYDSAIKYYQQWMKVTCKEDFDVYFRMANAYYQTQKYADIIAPINKAIALADKPNKTAYALKMTSYYNRKMYKETIEVQEETVRIFPDDKAQWTQLGFFYMLVEDHKKALSTFEMAYNQGYLVKAAEFKALSQLYSMNDIPIKAAQILEKHVKSGIIKKDERMLTSIASSYQQAKEFKEAADFYGQSALLGSDPDLYQKQGMVYYALERYSDAIVSLQKALDGGSDKTGAIHLAMMQANFDKGDFRSAYKHVLEAKKDNSTARNARSWEPYIKEKAKNRGIKL
;
A
#
# COMPACT_ATOMS: atom_id res chain seq x y z
N MET A 1 3.00 -10.33 -3.59
CA MET A 1 1.69 -10.73 -4.14
C MET A 1 1.81 -11.31 -5.56
N LYS A 2 2.65 -12.34 -5.77
CA LYS A 2 2.92 -12.92 -7.11
C LYS A 2 2.58 -14.42 -7.23
N LYS A 3 1.71 -14.98 -6.37
CA LYS A 3 1.54 -16.45 -6.27
C LYS A 3 0.12 -17.04 -6.22
N HIS A 4 -0.95 -16.27 -6.43
CA HIS A 4 -2.31 -16.82 -6.29
C HIS A 4 -3.21 -16.81 -7.54
N LEU A 5 -2.64 -16.73 -8.75
CA LEU A 5 -3.44 -16.77 -9.99
C LEU A 5 -2.99 -17.83 -11.01
N LYS A 6 -2.50 -18.99 -10.56
CA LYS A 6 -2.03 -20.06 -11.47
C LYS A 6 -2.93 -21.27 -11.64
N HIS A 7 -4.01 -21.40 -10.87
CA HIS A 7 -4.93 -22.54 -11.02
C HIS A 7 -6.37 -22.09 -10.87
N LEU A 8 -6.95 -21.60 -11.95
CA LEU A 8 -8.39 -21.63 -12.18
C LEU A 8 -8.60 -22.26 -13.55
N CYS A 9 -8.64 -23.59 -13.49
CA CYS A 9 -9.26 -24.54 -14.41
C CYS A 9 -9.83 -23.96 -15.71
N VAL A 10 -9.07 -24.10 -16.81
CA VAL A 10 -9.65 -24.26 -18.15
C VAL A 10 -10.27 -25.65 -18.20
N VAL A 11 -11.44 -25.82 -17.57
CA VAL A 11 -12.34 -26.92 -17.94
C VAL A 11 -13.26 -26.34 -19.00
N SER A 12 -12.72 -26.23 -20.22
CA SER A 12 -13.57 -26.18 -21.40
C SER A 12 -14.26 -27.53 -21.46
N VAL A 13 -15.50 -27.62 -21.00
CA VAL A 13 -16.36 -28.77 -21.31
C VAL A 13 -16.46 -28.82 -22.83
N MET A 14 -15.65 -29.67 -23.47
CA MET A 14 -15.94 -30.10 -24.83
C MET A 14 -17.24 -30.86 -24.70
N SER A 15 -18.35 -30.20 -25.08
CA SER A 15 -19.66 -30.82 -25.11
C SER A 15 -19.62 -31.93 -26.14
N VAL A 16 -19.30 -33.14 -25.68
CA VAL A 16 -19.63 -34.38 -26.36
C VAL A 16 -21.15 -34.38 -26.47
N ALA A 17 -21.66 -34.42 -27.70
CA ALA A 17 -23.09 -34.59 -27.95
C ALA A 17 -23.53 -35.96 -27.43
N THR A 18 -23.78 -36.05 -26.13
CA THR A 18 -24.59 -37.10 -25.54
C THR A 18 -26.05 -36.70 -25.75
N ILE A 19 -26.85 -37.63 -26.26
CA ILE A 19 -28.29 -37.42 -26.42
C ILE A 19 -28.88 -37.39 -25.02
N ILE A 20 -28.96 -36.19 -24.42
CA ILE A 20 -29.62 -35.95 -23.13
C ILE A 20 -31.06 -35.53 -23.44
N PRO A 21 -32.07 -36.10 -22.74
CA PRO A 21 -33.47 -35.74 -22.95
C PRO A 21 -33.72 -34.24 -22.74
N ALA A 22 -34.59 -33.68 -23.59
CA ALA A 22 -34.82 -32.24 -23.77
C ALA A 22 -35.30 -31.47 -22.51
N SER A 23 -35.58 -32.15 -21.40
CA SER A 23 -36.14 -31.55 -20.18
C SER A 23 -35.12 -30.95 -19.21
N VAL A 24 -33.81 -31.02 -19.48
CA VAL A 24 -32.75 -30.46 -18.60
C VAL A 24 -32.24 -29.08 -19.07
N TYR A 25 -32.77 -28.51 -20.16
CA TYR A 25 -32.33 -27.21 -20.70
C TYR A 25 -32.84 -25.96 -19.95
N ALA A 26 -33.44 -26.11 -18.77
CA ALA A 26 -33.73 -24.96 -17.92
C ALA A 26 -32.43 -24.47 -17.24
N GLN A 27 -31.94 -23.31 -17.69
CA GLN A 27 -30.86 -22.47 -17.13
C GLN A 27 -29.40 -22.68 -17.60
N ALA A 28 -29.16 -22.95 -18.89
CA ALA A 28 -27.93 -22.44 -19.52
C ALA A 28 -28.25 -21.06 -20.11
N SER A 29 -27.66 -19.98 -19.57
CA SER A 29 -27.87 -18.63 -20.11
C SER A 29 -27.43 -18.59 -21.58
N ALA A 30 -28.28 -18.02 -22.45
CA ALA A 30 -27.97 -17.92 -23.88
C ALA A 30 -26.60 -17.24 -24.09
N PRO A 31 -25.76 -17.70 -25.04
CA PRO A 31 -24.41 -17.15 -25.23
C PRO A 31 -24.43 -15.67 -25.62
N ILE A 32 -25.52 -15.21 -26.23
CA ILE A 32 -25.75 -13.83 -26.66
C ILE A 32 -27.05 -13.32 -26.01
N ALA A 33 -26.95 -12.17 -25.36
CA ALA A 33 -28.03 -11.49 -24.62
C ALA A 33 -28.53 -10.21 -25.33
N CYS A 34 -28.03 -9.92 -26.52
CA CYS A 34 -28.46 -8.77 -27.32
C CYS A 34 -29.94 -8.92 -27.75
N PRO A 35 -30.82 -7.93 -27.47
CA PRO A 35 -32.26 -8.02 -27.74
C PRO A 35 -32.64 -8.30 -29.21
N ASP A 36 -31.92 -7.69 -30.16
CA ASP A 36 -32.22 -7.77 -31.59
C ASP A 36 -31.34 -8.78 -32.35
N TYR A 37 -30.66 -9.67 -31.62
CA TYR A 37 -29.72 -10.59 -32.24
C TYR A 37 -30.40 -11.68 -33.06
N LYS A 38 -30.07 -11.73 -34.36
CA LYS A 38 -30.47 -12.80 -35.27
C LYS A 38 -29.38 -13.87 -35.31
N ARG A 39 -29.73 -15.08 -34.91
CA ARG A 39 -28.81 -16.23 -34.93
C ARG A 39 -28.28 -16.50 -36.33
N GLY A 40 -26.99 -16.81 -36.42
CA GLY A 40 -26.37 -17.24 -37.66
C GLY A 40 -26.88 -18.60 -38.11
N ALA A 41 -26.58 -18.94 -39.37
CA ALA A 41 -26.80 -20.29 -39.86
C ALA A 41 -25.91 -21.27 -39.09
N THR A 42 -26.50 -22.33 -38.54
CA THR A 42 -25.74 -23.42 -37.93
C THR A 42 -25.30 -24.38 -39.03
N ASN A 43 -23.99 -24.47 -39.26
CA ASN A 43 -23.41 -25.39 -40.23
C ASN A 43 -22.98 -26.69 -39.54
N ILE A 44 -23.01 -27.79 -40.28
CA ILE A 44 -22.54 -29.10 -39.83
C ILE A 44 -21.30 -29.44 -40.66
N PRO A 45 -20.22 -29.98 -40.05
CA PRO A 45 -19.00 -30.24 -40.79
C PRO A 45 -19.23 -31.32 -41.84
N GLY A 46 -18.51 -31.22 -42.95
CA GLY A 46 -18.51 -32.24 -43.99
C GLY A 46 -18.12 -33.61 -43.43
N GLN A 47 -18.70 -34.68 -43.95
CA GLN A 47 -18.57 -36.04 -43.39
C GLN A 47 -17.10 -36.47 -43.15
N LYS A 48 -16.18 -36.11 -44.06
CA LYS A 48 -14.75 -36.41 -43.95
C LYS A 48 -14.10 -35.68 -42.77
N VAL A 49 -14.38 -34.39 -42.62
CA VAL A 49 -13.86 -33.54 -41.54
C VAL A 49 -14.47 -33.96 -40.21
N GLY A 50 -15.79 -34.13 -40.15
CA GLY A 50 -16.51 -34.61 -38.97
C GLY A 50 -15.97 -35.96 -38.47
N LYS A 51 -15.70 -36.92 -39.37
CA LYS A 51 -15.11 -38.21 -39.00
C LYS A 51 -13.69 -38.07 -38.43
N LYS A 52 -12.85 -37.21 -39.01
CA LYS A 52 -11.48 -36.98 -38.49
C LYS A 52 -11.52 -36.28 -37.13
N VAL A 53 -12.36 -35.26 -36.95
CA VAL A 53 -12.53 -34.59 -35.66
C VAL A 53 -13.06 -35.57 -34.60
N GLY A 54 -14.04 -36.41 -34.95
CA GLY A 54 -14.53 -37.48 -34.07
C GLY A 54 -13.42 -38.42 -33.59
N LYS A 55 -12.59 -38.93 -34.51
CA LYS A 55 -11.42 -39.75 -34.16
C LYS A 55 -10.40 -39.02 -33.28
N ALA A 56 -10.17 -37.73 -33.54
CA ALA A 56 -9.29 -36.93 -32.70
C ALA A 56 -9.85 -36.77 -31.28
N LEU A 57 -11.18 -36.65 -31.14
CA LEU A 57 -11.83 -36.62 -29.82
C LEU A 57 -11.75 -37.97 -29.10
N GLU A 58 -11.89 -39.10 -29.83
CA GLU A 58 -11.66 -40.43 -29.27
C GLU A 58 -10.23 -40.56 -28.71
N ALA A 59 -9.22 -40.21 -29.51
CA ALA A 59 -7.82 -40.20 -29.07
C ALA A 59 -7.59 -39.25 -27.87
N TYR A 60 -8.20 -38.06 -27.88
CA TYR A 60 -8.11 -37.13 -26.75
C TYR A 60 -8.73 -37.70 -25.46
N ASN A 61 -9.87 -38.39 -25.55
CA ASN A 61 -10.52 -39.02 -24.39
C ASN A 61 -9.71 -40.20 -23.82
N GLU A 62 -8.79 -40.75 -24.61
CA GLU A 62 -7.80 -41.74 -24.19
C GLU A 62 -6.46 -41.11 -23.74
N ASP A 63 -6.45 -39.80 -23.47
CA ASP A 63 -5.28 -38.99 -23.11
C ASP A 63 -4.16 -38.94 -24.18
N LEU A 64 -4.46 -39.34 -25.43
CA LEU A 64 -3.53 -39.34 -26.57
C LEU A 64 -3.55 -38.00 -27.30
N VAL A 65 -3.19 -36.92 -26.60
CA VAL A 65 -3.30 -35.54 -27.11
C VAL A 65 -2.47 -35.29 -28.38
N ASP A 66 -1.26 -35.85 -28.47
CA ASP A 66 -0.40 -35.66 -29.64
C ASP A 66 -0.92 -36.42 -30.87
N GLU A 67 -1.54 -37.59 -30.67
CA GLU A 67 -2.21 -38.33 -31.74
C GLU A 67 -3.45 -37.59 -32.23
N ALA A 68 -4.27 -37.08 -31.30
CA ALA A 68 -5.43 -36.25 -31.61
C ALA A 68 -5.03 -35.03 -32.46
N LEU A 69 -3.96 -34.32 -32.08
CA LEU A 69 -3.42 -33.20 -32.85
C LEU A 69 -2.93 -33.63 -34.24
N THR A 70 -2.25 -34.77 -34.33
CA THR A 70 -1.78 -35.32 -35.62
C THR A 70 -2.95 -35.57 -36.57
N ILE A 71 -4.02 -36.23 -36.09
CA ILE A 71 -5.24 -36.48 -36.87
C ILE A 71 -5.87 -35.17 -37.37
N LEU A 72 -5.92 -34.13 -36.52
CA LEU A 72 -6.49 -32.83 -36.87
C LEU A 72 -5.63 -32.06 -37.88
N TYR A 73 -4.30 -32.15 -37.80
CA TYR A 73 -3.40 -31.47 -38.75
C TYR A 73 -3.50 -32.04 -40.17
N GLU A 74 -3.89 -33.31 -40.33
CA GLU A 74 -4.13 -33.92 -41.63
C GLU A 74 -5.48 -33.55 -42.27
N ILE A 75 -6.28 -32.69 -41.63
CA ILE A 75 -7.52 -32.19 -42.23
C ILE A 75 -7.13 -31.15 -43.29
N ASP A 76 -7.18 -31.59 -44.55
CA ASP A 76 -7.07 -30.74 -45.72
C ASP A 76 -8.47 -30.50 -46.31
N THR A 77 -8.90 -29.25 -46.26
CA THR A 77 -10.22 -28.79 -46.73
C THR A 77 -10.13 -27.34 -47.20
N SER A 78 -10.78 -27.04 -48.32
CA SER A 78 -10.98 -25.67 -48.82
C SER A 78 -12.28 -25.05 -48.32
N ASP A 79 -13.16 -25.84 -47.68
CA ASP A 79 -14.39 -25.32 -47.12
C ASP A 79 -14.10 -24.45 -45.88
N THR A 80 -14.65 -23.23 -45.90
CA THR A 80 -14.38 -22.22 -44.88
C THR A 80 -14.91 -22.60 -43.50
N PHE A 81 -16.05 -23.30 -43.43
CA PHE A 81 -16.61 -23.74 -42.16
C PHE A 81 -15.82 -24.94 -41.61
N ASP A 82 -15.55 -25.94 -42.44
CA ASP A 82 -14.79 -27.13 -42.03
C ASP A 82 -13.39 -26.77 -41.54
N ARG A 83 -12.71 -25.83 -42.21
CA ARG A 83 -11.40 -25.32 -41.76
C ARG A 83 -11.51 -24.61 -40.42
N ALA A 84 -12.47 -23.70 -40.27
CA ALA A 84 -12.71 -22.99 -39.01
C ALA A 84 -13.04 -23.95 -37.86
N PHE A 85 -13.88 -24.95 -38.13
CA PHE A 85 -14.26 -25.99 -37.18
C PHE A 85 -13.01 -26.77 -36.73
N ALA A 86 -12.21 -27.29 -37.66
CA ALA A 86 -10.97 -28.00 -37.34
C ALA A 86 -9.96 -27.14 -36.58
N ASP A 87 -9.74 -25.88 -36.99
CA ASP A 87 -8.85 -24.94 -36.31
C ASP A 87 -9.28 -24.67 -34.86
N ASN A 88 -10.60 -24.60 -34.62
CA ASN A 88 -11.12 -24.42 -33.27
C ASN A 88 -10.75 -25.61 -32.36
N PHE A 89 -10.85 -26.86 -32.84
CA PHE A 89 -10.45 -28.05 -32.07
C PHE A 89 -8.94 -28.09 -31.83
N ILE A 90 -8.14 -27.84 -32.87
CA ILE A 90 -6.68 -27.77 -32.74
C ILE A 90 -6.28 -26.75 -31.68
N GLY A 91 -6.85 -25.53 -31.77
CA GLY A 91 -6.58 -24.46 -30.82
C GLY A 91 -6.94 -24.84 -29.38
N LYS A 92 -8.11 -25.47 -29.15
CA LYS A 92 -8.53 -25.90 -27.81
C LYS A 92 -7.63 -27.00 -27.23
N LEU A 93 -7.21 -27.98 -28.04
CA LEU A 93 -6.28 -29.02 -27.60
C LEU A 93 -4.90 -28.44 -27.27
N LEU A 94 -4.38 -27.55 -28.12
CA LEU A 94 -3.12 -26.85 -27.86
C LEU A 94 -3.20 -25.99 -26.58
N ALA A 95 -4.35 -25.40 -26.28
CA ALA A 95 -4.53 -24.61 -25.06
C ALA A 95 -4.40 -25.45 -23.77
N SER A 96 -4.71 -26.74 -23.83
CA SER A 96 -4.48 -27.67 -22.71
C SER A 96 -3.03 -28.15 -22.57
N GLN A 97 -2.17 -27.90 -23.57
CA GLN A 97 -0.77 -28.32 -23.53
C GLN A 97 0.13 -27.22 -22.95
N THR A 98 0.98 -27.61 -21.99
CA THR A 98 1.99 -26.72 -21.40
C THR A 98 2.91 -26.15 -22.48
N GLY A 99 3.04 -24.82 -22.51
CA GLY A 99 3.95 -24.12 -23.42
C GLY A 99 3.45 -23.99 -24.87
N LYS A 100 2.18 -24.33 -25.16
CA LYS A 100 1.60 -24.22 -26.50
C LYS A 100 0.55 -23.10 -26.65
N ALA A 101 0.36 -22.26 -25.63
CA ALA A 101 -0.67 -21.23 -25.60
C ALA A 101 -0.61 -20.25 -26.78
N LYS A 102 0.57 -19.78 -27.21
CA LYS A 102 0.69 -18.91 -28.41
C LYS A 102 0.19 -19.59 -29.68
N LYS A 103 0.60 -20.84 -29.91
CA LYS A 103 0.12 -21.63 -31.06
C LYS A 103 -1.37 -21.90 -30.96
N ALA A 104 -1.89 -22.14 -29.75
CA ALA A 104 -3.32 -22.25 -29.52
C ALA A 104 -4.06 -20.98 -29.96
N ILE A 105 -3.60 -19.80 -29.52
CA ILE A 105 -4.15 -18.50 -29.89
C ILE A 105 -4.20 -18.36 -31.42
N GLU A 106 -3.11 -18.68 -32.14
CA GLU A 106 -3.08 -18.58 -33.61
C GLU A 106 -4.19 -19.42 -34.29
N TYR A 107 -4.37 -20.68 -33.88
CA TYR A 107 -5.42 -21.54 -34.42
C TYR A 107 -6.83 -21.05 -34.05
N LEU A 108 -7.03 -20.64 -32.79
CA LEU A 108 -8.31 -20.09 -32.37
C LEU A 108 -8.65 -18.79 -33.13
N GLN A 109 -7.68 -17.92 -33.39
CA GLN A 109 -7.87 -16.72 -34.19
C GLN A 109 -8.28 -17.04 -35.64
N LYS A 110 -7.61 -18.02 -36.27
CA LYS A 110 -8.00 -18.53 -37.59
C LYS A 110 -9.43 -19.09 -37.59
N SER A 111 -9.83 -19.77 -36.52
CA SER A 111 -11.17 -20.36 -36.41
C SER A 111 -12.29 -19.33 -36.35
N VAL A 112 -12.08 -18.20 -35.66
CA VAL A 112 -13.12 -17.18 -35.48
C VAL A 112 -13.15 -16.14 -36.59
N ALA A 113 -12.04 -15.94 -37.32
CA ALA A 113 -11.93 -14.91 -38.36
C ALA A 113 -12.99 -15.01 -39.48
N PRO A 114 -13.38 -16.21 -39.98
CA PRO A 114 -14.43 -16.34 -40.98
C PRO A 114 -15.85 -16.07 -40.46
N ASN A 115 -16.05 -16.07 -39.14
CA ASN A 115 -17.35 -15.95 -38.48
C ASN A 115 -18.39 -16.96 -39.02
N LYS A 116 -17.97 -18.22 -39.15
CA LYS A 116 -18.80 -19.33 -39.67
C LYS A 116 -19.16 -20.38 -38.62
N LEU A 117 -18.49 -20.39 -37.46
CA LEU A 117 -18.85 -21.25 -36.34
C LEU A 117 -20.26 -20.91 -35.84
N ASN A 118 -20.90 -21.85 -35.15
CA ASN A 118 -22.17 -21.52 -34.49
C ASN A 118 -21.95 -20.45 -33.42
N ASP A 119 -22.99 -19.68 -33.11
CA ASP A 119 -22.90 -18.50 -32.25
C ASP A 119 -22.26 -18.80 -30.87
N SER A 120 -22.57 -19.95 -30.30
CA SER A 120 -22.02 -20.36 -29.00
C SER A 120 -20.52 -20.62 -29.09
N GLU A 121 -20.10 -21.42 -30.06
CA GLU A 121 -18.68 -21.72 -30.30
C GLU A 121 -17.90 -20.46 -30.65
N GLN A 122 -18.43 -19.64 -31.55
CA GLN A 122 -17.81 -18.39 -31.97
C GLN A 122 -17.52 -17.49 -30.76
N VAL A 123 -18.53 -17.25 -29.92
CA VAL A 123 -18.42 -16.39 -28.74
C VAL A 123 -17.51 -16.99 -27.68
N GLN A 124 -17.65 -18.29 -27.38
CA GLN A 124 -16.79 -18.96 -26.38
C GLN A 124 -15.32 -18.93 -26.81
N THR A 125 -15.05 -19.13 -28.09
CA THR A 125 -13.68 -19.11 -28.62
C THR A 125 -13.09 -17.70 -28.61
N ILE A 126 -13.87 -16.66 -28.91
CA ILE A 126 -13.43 -15.26 -28.74
C ILE A 126 -13.02 -14.99 -27.29
N LYS A 127 -13.80 -15.44 -26.29
CA LYS A 127 -13.44 -15.30 -24.87
C LYS A 127 -12.19 -16.10 -24.52
N LEU A 128 -12.06 -17.34 -25.01
CA LEU A 128 -10.88 -18.18 -24.79
C LEU A 128 -9.60 -17.54 -25.35
N ILE A 129 -9.67 -16.91 -26.52
CA ILE A 129 -8.54 -16.15 -27.07
C ILE A 129 -8.15 -15.02 -26.11
N ALA A 130 -9.12 -14.27 -25.59
CA ALA A 130 -8.85 -13.18 -24.64
C ALA A 130 -8.18 -13.68 -23.34
N ASP A 131 -8.70 -14.79 -22.80
CA ASP A 131 -8.19 -15.45 -21.60
C ASP A 131 -6.74 -15.93 -21.79
N LEU A 132 -6.46 -16.61 -22.91
CA LEU A 132 -5.11 -17.11 -23.23
C LEU A 132 -4.15 -15.96 -23.53
N SER A 133 -4.56 -14.93 -24.26
CA SER A 133 -3.73 -13.74 -24.49
C SER A 133 -3.38 -13.06 -23.16
N LEU A 134 -4.30 -13.03 -22.18
CA LEU A 134 -3.99 -12.49 -20.86
C LEU A 134 -2.93 -13.33 -20.12
N GLN A 135 -3.03 -14.66 -20.21
CA GLN A 135 -2.06 -15.59 -19.61
C GLN A 135 -0.66 -15.46 -20.23
N GLU A 136 -0.60 -15.22 -21.54
CA GLU A 136 0.65 -14.99 -22.28
C GLU A 136 1.15 -13.54 -22.21
N GLU A 137 0.55 -12.72 -21.33
CA GLU A 137 0.90 -11.31 -21.13
C GLU A 137 0.71 -10.43 -22.38
N GLU A 138 -0.06 -10.89 -23.37
CA GLU A 138 -0.48 -10.16 -24.55
C GLU A 138 -1.70 -9.26 -24.23
N TYR A 139 -1.49 -8.31 -23.32
CA TYR A 139 -2.56 -7.51 -22.70
C TYR A 139 -3.45 -6.76 -23.69
N ASP A 140 -2.87 -6.13 -24.73
CA ASP A 140 -3.65 -5.40 -25.74
C ASP A 140 -4.52 -6.33 -26.59
N SER A 141 -4.03 -7.55 -26.90
CA SER A 141 -4.82 -8.59 -27.56
C SER A 141 -5.98 -9.05 -26.68
N ALA A 142 -5.70 -9.33 -25.40
CA ALA A 142 -6.72 -9.73 -24.44
C ALA A 142 -7.85 -8.69 -24.35
N ILE A 143 -7.51 -7.42 -24.19
CA ILE A 143 -8.47 -6.30 -24.14
C ILE A 143 -9.32 -6.26 -25.41
N LYS A 144 -8.70 -6.36 -26.59
CA LYS A 144 -9.40 -6.35 -27.89
C LYS A 144 -10.43 -7.48 -27.98
N TYR A 145 -10.05 -8.71 -27.64
CA TYR A 145 -10.96 -9.86 -27.73
C TYR A 145 -12.05 -9.84 -26.67
N TYR A 146 -11.79 -9.33 -25.45
CA TYR A 146 -12.85 -9.08 -24.47
C TYR A 146 -13.85 -8.02 -24.95
N GLN A 147 -13.38 -6.92 -25.55
CA GLN A 147 -14.26 -5.91 -26.14
C GLN A 147 -15.12 -6.48 -27.27
N GLN A 148 -14.52 -7.30 -28.14
CA GLN A 148 -15.26 -8.01 -29.18
C GLN A 148 -16.31 -8.96 -28.59
N TRP A 149 -15.94 -9.73 -27.57
CA TRP A 149 -16.86 -10.64 -26.88
C TRP A 149 -18.06 -9.88 -26.29
N MET A 150 -17.83 -8.80 -25.55
CA MET A 150 -18.91 -7.98 -24.99
C MET A 150 -19.79 -7.37 -26.08
N LYS A 151 -19.19 -6.89 -27.18
CA LYS A 151 -19.93 -6.31 -28.30
C LYS A 151 -20.87 -7.31 -28.98
N VAL A 152 -20.41 -8.55 -29.17
CA VAL A 152 -21.22 -9.60 -29.83
C VAL A 152 -22.28 -10.16 -28.89
N THR A 153 -21.97 -10.27 -27.61
CA THR A 153 -22.86 -10.91 -26.63
C THR A 153 -23.82 -9.95 -25.95
N CYS A 154 -23.53 -8.65 -25.92
CA CYS A 154 -24.15 -7.64 -25.05
C CYS A 154 -24.15 -8.06 -23.56
N LYS A 155 -23.25 -8.96 -23.17
CA LYS A 155 -23.13 -9.39 -21.78
C LYS A 155 -22.21 -8.45 -21.02
N GLU A 156 -22.66 -8.09 -19.83
CA GLU A 156 -21.87 -7.41 -18.82
C GLU A 156 -21.43 -8.49 -17.81
N ASP A 157 -20.13 -8.61 -17.57
CA ASP A 157 -19.54 -9.72 -16.81
C ASP A 157 -18.43 -9.17 -15.90
N PHE A 158 -18.54 -9.46 -14.60
CA PHE A 158 -17.59 -9.01 -13.59
C PHE A 158 -16.14 -9.37 -13.94
N ASP A 159 -15.90 -10.64 -14.27
CA ASP A 159 -14.56 -11.17 -14.50
C ASP A 159 -13.94 -10.56 -15.75
N VAL A 160 -14.72 -10.37 -16.81
CA VAL A 160 -14.26 -9.73 -18.05
C VAL A 160 -13.83 -8.29 -17.78
N TYR A 161 -14.67 -7.49 -17.12
CA TYR A 161 -14.31 -6.11 -16.78
C TYR A 161 -13.09 -6.05 -15.85
N PHE A 162 -13.05 -6.92 -14.83
CA PHE A 162 -11.93 -6.97 -13.88
C PHE A 162 -10.62 -7.36 -14.58
N ARG A 163 -10.64 -8.34 -15.49
CA ARG A 163 -9.46 -8.77 -16.28
C ARG A 163 -8.98 -7.68 -17.24
N MET A 164 -9.89 -6.97 -17.91
CA MET A 164 -9.54 -5.81 -18.74
C MET A 164 -8.87 -4.71 -17.89
N ALA A 165 -9.43 -4.38 -16.73
CA ALA A 165 -8.83 -3.41 -15.81
C ALA A 165 -7.41 -3.84 -15.36
N ASN A 166 -7.20 -5.12 -15.09
CA ASN A 166 -5.86 -5.65 -14.78
C ASN A 166 -4.90 -5.55 -15.98
N ALA A 167 -5.37 -5.86 -17.19
CA ALA A 167 -4.56 -5.71 -18.41
C ALA A 167 -4.13 -4.25 -18.65
N TYR A 168 -5.03 -3.29 -18.42
CA TYR A 168 -4.69 -1.85 -18.43
C TYR A 168 -3.67 -1.48 -17.35
N TYR A 169 -3.75 -2.09 -16.16
CA TYR A 169 -2.75 -1.89 -15.12
C TYR A 169 -1.37 -2.41 -15.52
N GLN A 170 -1.28 -3.61 -16.08
CA GLN A 170 0.00 -4.19 -16.52
C GLN A 170 0.65 -3.39 -17.66
N THR A 171 -0.17 -2.76 -18.51
CA THR A 171 0.29 -1.86 -19.58
C THR A 171 0.46 -0.41 -19.13
N GLN A 172 0.31 -0.12 -17.83
CA GLN A 172 0.42 1.21 -17.22
C GLN A 172 -0.54 2.25 -17.81
N LYS A 173 -1.60 1.81 -18.49
CA LYS A 173 -2.69 2.65 -19.02
C LYS A 173 -3.67 2.97 -17.90
N TYR A 174 -3.18 3.69 -16.87
CA TYR A 174 -3.92 3.88 -15.63
C TYR A 174 -5.28 4.54 -15.82
N ALA A 175 -5.43 5.47 -16.77
CA ALA A 175 -6.70 6.15 -17.03
C ALA A 175 -7.79 5.18 -17.50
N ASP A 176 -7.41 4.21 -18.33
CA ASP A 176 -8.33 3.24 -18.95
C ASP A 176 -8.82 2.16 -17.97
N ILE A 177 -8.23 2.08 -16.77
CA ILE A 177 -8.69 1.20 -15.68
C ILE A 177 -10.08 1.60 -15.19
N ILE A 178 -10.39 2.91 -15.14
CA ILE A 178 -11.53 3.44 -14.39
C ILE A 178 -12.88 2.96 -14.93
N ALA A 179 -13.07 2.99 -16.25
CA ALA A 179 -14.33 2.56 -16.85
C ALA A 179 -14.65 1.07 -16.59
N PRO A 180 -13.78 0.10 -16.94
CA PRO A 180 -14.04 -1.31 -16.66
C PRO A 180 -14.09 -1.61 -15.16
N ILE A 181 -13.23 -1.01 -14.32
CA ILE A 181 -13.26 -1.35 -12.89
C ILE A 181 -14.54 -0.85 -12.19
N ASN A 182 -15.09 0.30 -12.60
CA ASN A 182 -16.37 0.76 -12.08
C ASN A 182 -17.52 -0.18 -12.47
N LYS A 183 -17.51 -0.70 -13.71
CA LYS A 183 -18.46 -1.73 -14.14
C LYS A 183 -18.32 -3.02 -13.33
N ALA A 184 -17.09 -3.50 -13.13
CA ALA A 184 -16.83 -4.66 -12.28
C ALA A 184 -17.36 -4.45 -10.86
N ILE A 185 -17.07 -3.30 -10.21
CA ILE A 185 -17.57 -3.01 -8.87
C ILE A 185 -19.11 -3.02 -8.82
N ALA A 186 -19.77 -2.43 -9.81
CA ALA A 186 -21.24 -2.38 -9.88
C ALA A 186 -21.91 -3.75 -10.09
N LEU A 187 -21.20 -4.69 -10.73
CA LEU A 187 -21.69 -6.04 -11.02
C LEU A 187 -21.34 -7.05 -9.92
N ALA A 188 -20.56 -6.66 -8.92
CA ALA A 188 -20.11 -7.59 -7.89
C ALA A 188 -21.24 -7.92 -6.90
N ASP A 189 -21.54 -9.21 -6.72
CA ASP A 189 -22.53 -9.67 -5.72
C ASP A 189 -22.16 -9.28 -4.28
N LYS A 190 -20.86 -9.15 -4.02
CA LYS A 190 -20.29 -8.72 -2.75
C LYS A 190 -19.14 -7.75 -3.01
N PRO A 191 -18.89 -6.78 -2.11
CA PRO A 191 -17.79 -5.84 -2.29
C PRO A 191 -16.44 -6.54 -2.50
N ASN A 192 -15.79 -6.22 -3.62
CA ASN A 192 -14.52 -6.82 -4.01
C ASN A 192 -13.36 -5.87 -3.66
N LYS A 193 -12.65 -6.16 -2.57
CA LYS A 193 -11.52 -5.33 -2.10
C LYS A 193 -10.44 -5.13 -3.16
N THR A 194 -10.16 -6.14 -3.99
CA THR A 194 -9.13 -6.04 -5.04
C THR A 194 -9.56 -5.06 -6.13
N ALA A 195 -10.86 -4.98 -6.45
CA ALA A 195 -11.37 -4.02 -7.43
C ALA A 195 -11.23 -2.57 -6.94
N TYR A 196 -11.54 -2.31 -5.66
CA TYR A 196 -11.30 -1.01 -5.03
C TYR A 196 -9.80 -0.65 -4.99
N ALA A 197 -8.94 -1.60 -4.66
CA ALA A 197 -7.50 -1.38 -4.68
C ALA A 197 -6.98 -1.02 -6.08
N LEU A 198 -7.50 -1.65 -7.13
CA LEU A 198 -7.13 -1.35 -8.51
C LEU A 198 -7.62 0.04 -8.96
N LYS A 199 -8.85 0.40 -8.60
CA LYS A 199 -9.41 1.75 -8.81
C LYS A 199 -8.56 2.82 -8.12
N MET A 200 -8.22 2.61 -6.84
CA MET A 200 -7.35 3.49 -6.07
C MET A 200 -5.95 3.59 -6.68
N THR A 201 -5.39 2.46 -7.14
CA THR A 201 -4.08 2.42 -7.81
C THR A 201 -4.06 3.25 -9.09
N SER A 202 -5.15 3.23 -9.87
CA SER A 202 -5.30 4.08 -11.05
C SER A 202 -5.19 5.56 -10.70
N TYR A 203 -5.97 6.03 -9.72
CA TYR A 203 -5.95 7.43 -9.30
C TYR A 203 -4.59 7.82 -8.70
N TYR A 204 -4.02 6.98 -7.84
CA TYR A 204 -2.75 7.25 -7.17
C TYR A 204 -1.59 7.42 -8.17
N ASN A 205 -1.44 6.51 -9.14
CA ASN A 205 -0.37 6.60 -10.14
C ASN A 205 -0.53 7.80 -11.08
N ARG A 206 -1.75 8.31 -11.21
CA ARG A 206 -2.07 9.55 -11.95
C ARG A 206 -1.98 10.80 -11.09
N LYS A 207 -1.53 10.69 -9.83
CA LYS A 207 -1.44 11.77 -8.84
C LYS A 207 -2.80 12.43 -8.52
N MET A 208 -3.88 11.72 -8.77
CA MET A 208 -5.26 12.12 -8.44
C MET A 208 -5.54 11.76 -6.98
N TYR A 209 -4.84 12.43 -6.05
CA TYR A 209 -4.85 12.06 -4.64
C TYR A 209 -6.21 12.29 -3.96
N LYS A 210 -6.98 13.28 -4.41
CA LYS A 210 -8.34 13.52 -3.90
C LYS A 210 -9.24 12.31 -4.17
N GLU A 211 -9.27 11.83 -5.40
CA GLU A 211 -10.05 10.68 -5.83
C GLU A 211 -9.52 9.38 -5.20
N THR A 212 -8.20 9.28 -5.00
CA THR A 212 -7.57 8.18 -4.24
C THR A 212 -8.13 8.12 -2.81
N ILE A 213 -8.22 9.27 -2.14
CA ILE A 213 -8.78 9.39 -0.79
C ILE A 213 -10.28 9.07 -0.78
N GLU A 214 -11.06 9.57 -1.75
CA GLU A 214 -12.49 9.26 -1.85
C GLU A 214 -12.75 7.74 -1.95
N VAL A 215 -11.94 7.04 -2.77
CA VAL A 215 -11.99 5.58 -2.88
C VAL A 215 -11.57 4.90 -1.58
N GLN A 216 -10.54 5.41 -0.88
CA GLN A 216 -10.10 4.84 0.40
C GLN A 216 -11.14 5.05 1.51
N GLU A 217 -11.77 6.23 1.57
CA GLU A 217 -12.86 6.52 2.49
C GLU A 217 -14.05 5.57 2.25
N GLU A 218 -14.39 5.31 0.98
CA GLU A 218 -15.40 4.31 0.61
C GLU A 218 -14.99 2.91 1.07
N THR A 219 -13.72 2.54 0.87
CA THR A 219 -13.18 1.23 1.26
C THR A 219 -13.23 1.03 2.78
N VAL A 220 -12.93 2.06 3.59
CA VAL A 220 -13.09 2.00 5.05
C VAL A 220 -14.56 1.85 5.46
N ARG A 221 -15.51 2.51 4.78
CA ARG A 221 -16.94 2.35 5.07
C ARG A 221 -17.45 0.94 4.77
N ILE A 222 -16.94 0.32 3.71
CA ILE A 222 -17.35 -1.02 3.27
C ILE A 222 -16.67 -2.11 4.10
N PHE A 223 -15.41 -1.91 4.49
CA PHE A 223 -14.61 -2.86 5.26
C PHE A 223 -14.15 -2.25 6.60
N PRO A 224 -15.09 -1.89 7.50
CA PRO A 224 -14.75 -1.16 8.71
C PRO A 224 -13.86 -1.96 9.68
N ASP A 225 -13.94 -3.28 9.67
CA ASP A 225 -13.13 -4.15 10.55
C ASP A 225 -11.72 -4.43 9.99
N ASP A 226 -11.44 -3.98 8.76
CA ASP A 226 -10.13 -4.16 8.15
C ASP A 226 -9.16 -3.08 8.63
N LYS A 227 -8.38 -3.44 9.64
CA LYS A 227 -7.35 -2.61 10.29
C LYS A 227 -6.45 -1.88 9.29
N ALA A 228 -6.09 -2.54 8.18
CA ALA A 228 -5.18 -1.98 7.19
C ALA A 228 -5.82 -0.82 6.41
N GLN A 229 -7.15 -0.79 6.28
CA GLN A 229 -7.83 0.30 5.56
C GLN A 229 -7.81 1.61 6.35
N TRP A 230 -7.92 1.53 7.67
CA TRP A 230 -7.82 2.71 8.54
C TRP A 230 -6.42 3.32 8.53
N THR A 231 -5.38 2.48 8.62
CA THR A 231 -3.99 2.97 8.59
C THR A 231 -3.65 3.55 7.23
N GLN A 232 -4.07 2.91 6.14
CA GLN A 232 -3.91 3.45 4.78
C GLN A 232 -4.60 4.80 4.61
N LEU A 233 -5.84 4.95 5.10
CA LEU A 233 -6.56 6.23 5.04
C LEU A 233 -5.82 7.34 5.82
N GLY A 234 -5.34 7.03 7.02
CA GLY A 234 -4.53 7.96 7.81
C GLY A 234 -3.29 8.43 7.05
N PHE A 235 -2.55 7.51 6.41
CA PHE A 235 -1.38 7.86 5.60
C PHE A 235 -1.73 8.65 4.34
N PHE A 236 -2.86 8.40 3.68
CA PHE A 236 -3.28 9.22 2.54
C PHE A 236 -3.64 10.65 2.95
N TYR A 237 -4.29 10.85 4.10
CA TYR A 237 -4.50 12.21 4.61
C TYR A 237 -3.19 12.90 4.97
N MET A 238 -2.20 12.18 5.52
CA MET A 238 -0.85 12.73 5.72
C MET A 238 -0.19 13.13 4.41
N LEU A 239 -0.34 12.34 3.34
CA LEU A 239 0.25 12.62 2.02
C LEU A 239 -0.26 13.92 1.41
N VAL A 240 -1.53 14.28 1.65
CA VAL A 240 -2.13 15.54 1.20
C VAL A 240 -2.12 16.63 2.27
N GLU A 241 -1.36 16.43 3.35
CA GLU A 241 -1.20 17.36 4.47
C GLU A 241 -2.52 17.74 5.19
N ASP A 242 -3.56 16.91 5.06
CA ASP A 242 -4.77 17.03 5.87
C ASP A 242 -4.53 16.42 7.26
N HIS A 243 -3.70 17.11 8.04
CA HIS A 243 -3.25 16.66 9.37
C HIS A 243 -4.42 16.48 10.35
N LYS A 244 -5.52 17.20 10.18
CA LYS A 244 -6.71 17.09 11.04
C LYS A 244 -7.45 15.78 10.80
N LYS A 245 -7.73 15.45 9.53
CA LYS A 245 -8.35 14.16 9.19
C LYS A 245 -7.40 12.99 9.44
N ALA A 246 -6.11 13.15 9.17
CA ALA A 246 -5.10 12.15 9.49
C ALA A 246 -5.10 11.82 10.99
N LEU A 247 -5.05 12.85 11.85
CA LEU A 247 -5.10 12.67 13.30
C LEU A 247 -6.37 11.95 13.74
N SER A 248 -7.53 12.43 13.31
CA SER A 248 -8.83 11.82 13.67
C SER A 248 -8.90 10.35 13.26
N THR A 249 -8.41 10.03 12.05
CA THR A 249 -8.39 8.66 11.51
C THR A 249 -7.45 7.75 12.30
N PHE A 250 -6.22 8.20 12.57
CA PHE A 250 -5.26 7.42 13.35
C PHE A 250 -5.67 7.27 14.81
N GLU A 251 -6.28 8.28 15.43
CA GLU A 251 -6.78 8.21 16.81
C GLU A 251 -7.95 7.21 16.92
N MET A 252 -8.89 7.23 15.97
CA MET A 252 -9.94 6.21 15.88
C MET A 252 -9.35 4.81 15.71
N ALA A 253 -8.42 4.63 14.78
CA ALA A 253 -7.74 3.36 14.55
C ALA A 253 -6.97 2.88 15.79
N TYR A 254 -6.34 3.79 16.52
CA TYR A 254 -5.64 3.48 17.76
C TYR A 254 -6.58 2.99 18.85
N ASN A 255 -7.70 3.70 19.06
CA ASN A 255 -8.69 3.37 20.08
C ASN A 255 -9.35 2.00 19.83
N GLN A 256 -9.48 1.59 18.56
CA GLN A 256 -9.98 0.26 18.17
C GLN A 256 -8.91 -0.86 18.19
N GLY A 257 -7.66 -0.55 18.54
CA GLY A 257 -6.57 -1.54 18.53
C GLY A 257 -6.17 -1.97 17.11
N TYR A 258 -6.29 -1.07 16.14
CA TYR A 258 -5.96 -1.34 14.73
C TYR A 258 -4.51 -0.99 14.41
N LEU A 259 -3.88 -0.08 15.18
CA LEU A 259 -2.45 0.22 15.04
C LEU A 259 -1.62 -0.86 15.73
N VAL A 260 -0.63 -1.41 15.03
CA VAL A 260 0.22 -2.51 15.51
C VAL A 260 1.70 -2.33 15.16
N LYS A 261 2.05 -1.40 14.26
CA LYS A 261 3.43 -1.19 13.80
C LYS A 261 4.04 0.08 14.42
N ALA A 262 5.36 0.04 14.63
CA ALA A 262 6.11 1.20 15.12
C ALA A 262 5.90 2.47 14.27
N ALA A 263 5.83 2.34 12.95
CA ALA A 263 5.60 3.46 12.04
C ALA A 263 4.23 4.13 12.27
N GLU A 264 3.20 3.35 12.60
CA GLU A 264 1.84 3.85 12.82
C GLU A 264 1.76 4.65 14.14
N PHE A 265 2.37 4.14 15.22
CA PHE A 265 2.43 4.87 16.49
C PHE A 265 3.28 6.14 16.40
N LYS A 266 4.39 6.10 15.64
CA LYS A 266 5.21 7.29 15.37
C LYS A 266 4.44 8.33 14.54
N ALA A 267 3.68 7.90 13.53
CA ALA A 267 2.83 8.79 12.75
C ALA A 267 1.75 9.44 13.63
N LEU A 268 1.07 8.68 14.49
CA LEU A 268 0.10 9.21 15.44
C LEU A 268 0.74 10.22 16.41
N SER A 269 1.92 9.90 16.97
CA SER A 269 2.66 10.85 17.82
C SER A 269 3.01 12.14 17.08
N GLN A 270 3.48 12.05 15.83
CA GLN A 270 3.80 13.22 15.03
C GLN A 270 2.55 14.07 14.76
N LEU A 271 1.42 13.43 14.45
CA LEU A 271 0.15 14.10 14.25
C LEU A 271 -0.34 14.82 15.52
N TYR A 272 -0.16 14.22 16.70
CA TYR A 272 -0.42 14.90 17.97
C TYR A 272 0.45 16.14 18.14
N SER A 273 1.77 16.04 17.87
CA SER A 273 2.67 17.21 17.94
C SER A 273 2.28 18.31 16.96
N MET A 274 1.90 17.96 15.72
CA MET A 274 1.48 18.93 14.68
C MET A 274 0.15 19.61 14.97
N ASN A 275 -0.68 19.04 15.84
CA ASN A 275 -1.97 19.59 16.25
C ASN A 275 -1.94 20.16 17.68
N ASP A 276 -0.76 20.55 18.17
CA ASP A 276 -0.55 21.17 19.49
C ASP A 276 -1.01 20.29 20.69
N ILE A 277 -0.88 18.96 20.57
CA ILE A 277 -1.18 17.99 21.64
C ILE A 277 0.10 17.24 22.08
N PRO A 278 1.17 17.94 22.50
CA PRO A 278 2.48 17.33 22.77
C PRO A 278 2.46 16.29 23.89
N ILE A 279 1.53 16.40 24.85
CA ILE A 279 1.38 15.42 25.93
C ILE A 279 0.97 14.04 25.40
N LYS A 280 -0.01 13.96 24.50
CA LYS A 280 -0.42 12.69 23.88
C LYS A 280 0.68 12.15 22.97
N ALA A 281 1.43 13.01 22.29
CA ALA A 281 2.59 12.60 21.49
C ALA A 281 3.62 11.85 22.36
N ALA A 282 4.01 12.44 23.49
CA ALA A 282 4.95 11.82 24.44
C ALA A 282 4.43 10.47 24.97
N GLN A 283 3.17 10.44 25.42
CA GLN A 283 2.55 9.26 26.01
C GLN A 283 2.46 8.07 25.02
N ILE A 284 2.13 8.33 23.75
CA ILE A 284 2.09 7.29 22.71
C ILE A 284 3.48 6.69 22.51
N LEU A 285 4.49 7.54 22.33
CA LEU A 285 5.86 7.06 22.13
C LEU A 285 6.36 6.29 23.35
N GLU A 286 6.18 6.83 24.56
CA GLU A 286 6.59 6.18 25.80
C GLU A 286 5.92 4.81 25.97
N LYS A 287 4.61 4.73 25.83
CA LYS A 287 3.85 3.48 25.96
C LYS A 287 4.38 2.43 25.00
N HIS A 288 4.62 2.80 23.75
CA HIS A 288 5.04 1.84 22.73
C HIS A 288 6.54 1.53 22.76
N VAL A 289 7.38 2.39 23.34
CA VAL A 289 8.75 2.07 23.76
C VAL A 289 8.75 1.05 24.90
N LYS A 290 7.94 1.27 25.95
CA LYS A 290 7.81 0.35 27.08
C LYS A 290 7.31 -1.03 26.67
N SER A 291 6.40 -1.10 25.69
CA SER A 291 5.91 -2.37 25.15
C SER A 291 6.91 -3.11 24.25
N GLY A 292 8.00 -2.46 23.85
CA GLY A 292 9.00 -3.03 22.92
C GLY A 292 8.65 -2.91 21.43
N ILE A 293 7.45 -2.42 21.06
CA ILE A 293 7.08 -2.23 19.64
C ILE A 293 7.93 -1.13 18.99
N ILE A 294 8.12 -0.01 19.69
CA ILE A 294 9.08 1.02 19.27
C ILE A 294 10.41 0.71 19.94
N LYS A 295 11.48 0.63 19.14
CA LYS A 295 12.85 0.47 19.66
C LYS A 295 13.20 1.60 20.64
N LYS A 296 13.66 1.22 21.83
CA LYS A 296 14.28 2.14 22.79
C LYS A 296 15.68 2.49 22.32
N ASP A 297 15.84 3.66 21.70
CA ASP A 297 17.13 4.24 21.33
C ASP A 297 17.22 5.71 21.73
N GLU A 298 18.42 6.28 21.69
CA GLU A 298 18.70 7.69 22.05
C GLU A 298 17.75 8.65 21.31
N ARG A 299 17.59 8.49 19.99
CA ARG A 299 16.71 9.34 19.18
C ARG A 299 15.28 9.29 19.68
N MET A 300 14.76 8.11 19.98
CA MET A 300 13.39 7.96 20.47
C MET A 300 13.18 8.56 21.86
N LEU A 301 14.12 8.35 22.80
CA LEU A 301 14.04 8.95 24.12
C LEU A 301 14.15 10.48 24.05
N THR A 302 14.98 11.01 23.16
CA THR A 302 15.06 12.45 22.88
C THR A 302 13.75 12.99 22.34
N SER A 303 13.05 12.26 21.45
CA SER A 303 11.73 12.67 20.94
C SER A 303 10.66 12.67 22.04
N ILE A 304 10.66 11.68 22.94
CA ILE A 304 9.77 11.63 24.11
C ILE A 304 10.05 12.83 25.04
N ALA A 305 11.32 13.04 25.40
CA ALA A 305 11.75 14.14 26.27
C ALA A 305 11.34 15.51 25.70
N SER A 306 11.56 15.71 24.40
CA SER A 306 11.22 16.97 23.72
C SER A 306 9.71 17.19 23.64
N SER A 307 8.92 16.11 23.55
CA SER A 307 7.45 16.19 23.58
C SER A 307 6.94 16.54 24.99
N TYR A 308 7.49 15.93 26.04
CA TYR A 308 7.20 16.31 27.42
C TYR A 308 7.62 17.76 27.74
N GLN A 309 8.78 18.20 27.23
CA GLN A 309 9.22 19.59 27.41
C GLN A 309 8.25 20.57 26.75
N GLN A 310 7.77 20.29 25.53
CA GLN A 310 6.76 21.11 24.84
C GLN A 310 5.43 21.12 25.60
N ALA A 311 5.06 20.00 26.23
CA ALA A 311 3.90 19.89 27.10
C ALA A 311 4.08 20.59 28.46
N LYS A 312 5.27 21.12 28.76
CA LYS A 312 5.68 21.67 30.07
C LYS A 312 5.68 20.65 31.22
N GLU A 313 5.70 19.36 30.88
CA GLU A 313 5.94 18.25 31.82
C GLU A 313 7.44 18.10 32.05
N PHE A 314 8.02 19.07 32.76
CA PHE A 314 9.47 19.21 32.85
C PHE A 314 10.13 18.06 33.63
N LYS A 315 9.43 17.42 34.58
CA LYS A 315 9.99 16.33 35.36
C LYS A 315 10.26 15.11 34.47
N GLU A 316 9.28 14.73 33.68
CA GLU A 316 9.33 13.65 32.70
C GLU A 316 10.34 13.97 31.61
N ALA A 317 10.34 15.22 31.11
CA ALA A 317 11.32 15.65 30.12
C ALA A 317 12.77 15.50 30.62
N ALA A 318 13.07 15.92 31.85
CA ALA A 318 14.40 15.79 32.43
C ALA A 318 14.82 14.32 32.62
N ASP A 319 13.90 13.45 33.03
CA ASP A 319 14.16 12.03 33.17
C ASP A 319 14.49 11.38 31.82
N PHE A 320 13.68 11.63 30.79
CA PHE A 320 13.92 11.09 29.45
C PHE A 320 15.17 11.66 28.78
N TYR A 321 15.52 12.94 28.96
CA TYR A 321 16.81 13.47 28.50
C TYR A 321 17.99 12.78 29.19
N GLY A 322 17.90 12.51 30.49
CA GLY A 322 18.91 11.76 31.22
C GLY A 322 19.05 10.32 30.73
N GLN A 323 17.94 9.60 30.56
CA GLN A 323 17.95 8.25 29.99
C GLN A 323 18.52 8.25 28.56
N SER A 324 18.18 9.26 27.76
CA SER A 324 18.72 9.42 26.40
C SER A 324 20.24 9.62 26.43
N ALA A 325 20.73 10.52 27.29
CA ALA A 325 22.16 10.80 27.44
C ALA A 325 22.96 9.58 27.90
N LEU A 326 22.35 8.66 28.66
CA LEU A 326 22.98 7.41 29.09
C LEU A 326 23.07 6.35 27.98
N LEU A 327 22.13 6.34 27.04
CA LEU A 327 22.16 5.44 25.88
C LEU A 327 23.03 5.98 24.73
N GLY A 328 23.16 7.30 24.69
CA GLY A 328 23.86 8.02 23.66
C GLY A 328 25.32 8.33 23.99
N SER A 329 25.98 8.97 23.02
CA SER A 329 27.28 9.63 23.25
C SER A 329 27.21 11.13 23.05
N ASP A 330 26.00 11.70 22.88
CA ASP A 330 25.77 13.14 22.74
C ASP A 330 25.74 13.82 24.14
N PRO A 331 26.81 14.55 24.53
CA PRO A 331 26.85 15.26 25.81
C PRO A 331 25.81 16.39 25.89
N ASP A 332 25.28 16.88 24.76
CA ASP A 332 24.28 17.95 24.74
C ASP A 332 22.91 17.51 25.29
N LEU A 333 22.67 16.19 25.38
CA LEU A 333 21.47 15.68 26.05
C LEU A 333 21.50 15.96 27.56
N TYR A 334 22.69 15.96 28.18
CA TYR A 334 22.84 16.40 29.58
C TYR A 334 22.68 17.92 29.71
N GLN A 335 23.08 18.69 28.70
CA GLN A 335 22.79 20.13 28.66
C GLN A 335 21.27 20.37 28.67
N LYS A 336 20.52 19.68 27.78
CA LYS A 336 19.05 19.78 27.73
C LYS A 336 18.42 19.38 29.07
N GLN A 337 18.85 18.26 29.66
CA GLN A 337 18.40 17.86 30.99
C GLN A 337 18.66 18.96 32.03
N GLY A 338 19.86 19.54 32.04
CA GLY A 338 20.22 20.60 32.98
C GLY A 338 19.35 21.85 32.83
N MET A 339 19.07 22.26 31.60
CA MET A 339 18.16 23.39 31.32
C MET A 339 16.72 23.11 31.79
N VAL A 340 16.24 21.87 31.63
CA VAL A 340 14.92 21.48 32.12
C VAL A 340 14.87 21.43 33.66
N TYR A 341 15.93 20.94 34.32
CA TYR A 341 16.04 21.02 35.78
C TYR A 341 16.09 22.46 36.29
N TYR A 342 16.76 23.35 35.57
CA TYR A 342 16.77 24.78 35.90
C TYR A 342 15.35 25.37 35.83
N ALA A 343 14.56 25.03 34.81
CA ALA A 343 13.16 25.45 34.69
C ALA A 343 12.25 24.87 35.80
N LEU A 344 12.63 23.74 36.41
CA LEU A 344 11.99 23.16 37.59
C LEU A 344 12.47 23.77 38.92
N GLU A 345 13.35 24.77 38.87
CA GLU A 345 14.04 25.34 40.05
C GLU A 345 14.89 24.31 40.84
N ARG A 346 15.17 23.17 40.21
CA ARG A 346 16.05 22.13 40.75
C ARG A 346 17.50 22.47 40.43
N TYR A 347 17.97 23.61 40.95
CA TYR A 347 19.26 24.20 40.58
C TYR A 347 20.45 23.26 40.84
N SER A 348 20.43 22.50 41.92
CA SER A 348 21.49 21.52 42.21
C SER A 348 21.57 20.42 41.14
N ASP A 349 20.42 19.88 40.72
CA ASP A 349 20.37 18.85 39.68
C ASP A 349 20.75 19.42 38.31
N ALA A 350 20.34 20.67 38.03
CA ALA A 350 20.74 21.39 36.83
C ALA A 350 22.27 21.49 36.72
N ILE A 351 22.94 21.92 37.80
CA ILE A 351 24.40 22.03 37.85
C ILE A 351 25.08 20.68 37.61
N VAL A 352 24.56 19.60 38.22
CA VAL A 352 25.10 18.24 38.03
C VAL A 352 24.98 17.79 36.57
N SER A 353 23.82 17.96 35.94
CA SER A 353 23.65 17.60 34.53
C SER A 353 24.49 18.47 33.60
N LEU A 354 24.57 19.78 33.83
CA LEU A 354 25.40 20.68 33.05
C LEU A 354 26.90 20.34 33.18
N GLN A 355 27.37 19.95 34.36
CA GLN A 355 28.74 19.49 34.55
C GLN A 355 29.02 18.21 33.75
N LYS A 356 28.08 17.24 33.74
CA LYS A 356 28.22 16.04 32.89
C LYS A 356 28.33 16.37 31.39
N ALA A 357 27.64 17.41 30.93
CA ALA A 357 27.76 17.87 29.54
C ALA A 357 29.17 18.40 29.23
N LEU A 358 29.78 19.16 30.15
CA LEU A 358 31.17 19.63 30.01
C LEU A 358 32.17 18.47 30.07
N ASP A 359 32.02 17.58 31.05
CA ASP A 359 32.91 16.43 31.23
C ASP A 359 32.84 15.47 30.04
N GLY A 360 31.66 15.37 29.41
CA GLY A 360 31.44 14.61 28.18
C GLY A 360 31.94 15.30 26.90
N GLY A 361 32.52 16.50 26.99
CA GLY A 361 33.14 17.19 25.86
C GLY A 361 32.17 17.93 24.94
N SER A 362 31.03 18.41 25.45
CA SER A 362 30.14 19.29 24.67
C SER A 362 30.89 20.51 24.14
N ASP A 363 30.68 20.84 22.87
CA ASP A 363 31.25 22.02 22.22
C ASP A 363 30.55 23.32 22.64
N LYS A 364 29.36 23.24 23.24
CA LYS A 364 28.56 24.36 23.76
C LYS A 364 29.05 24.88 25.11
N THR A 365 30.36 24.87 25.34
CA THR A 365 31.01 25.22 26.61
C THR A 365 30.55 26.57 27.17
N GLY A 366 30.51 27.63 26.35
CA GLY A 366 30.05 28.94 26.77
C GLY A 366 28.59 28.97 27.23
N ALA A 367 27.70 28.31 26.47
CA ALA A 367 26.28 28.22 26.82
C ALA A 367 26.05 27.40 28.10
N ILE A 368 26.80 26.31 28.28
CA ILE A 368 26.73 25.49 29.48
C ILE A 368 27.22 26.28 30.70
N HIS A 369 28.37 26.97 30.60
CA HIS A 369 28.84 27.83 31.69
C HIS A 369 27.88 28.97 32.01
N LEU A 370 27.23 29.56 31.01
CA LEU A 370 26.21 30.57 31.24
C LEU A 370 25.00 29.99 32.00
N ALA A 371 24.54 28.80 31.64
CA ALA A 371 23.46 28.11 32.35
C ALA A 371 23.87 27.72 33.79
N MET A 372 25.10 27.22 33.99
CA MET A 372 25.63 26.92 35.32
C MET A 372 25.77 28.18 36.16
N MET A 373 26.15 29.31 35.56
CA MET A 373 26.18 30.61 36.24
C MET A 373 24.79 30.98 36.75
N GLN A 374 23.76 30.89 35.91
CA GLN A 374 22.38 31.23 36.27
C GLN A 374 21.87 30.30 37.39
N ALA A 375 22.05 28.99 37.25
CA ALA A 375 21.64 28.03 38.25
C ALA A 375 22.33 28.25 39.61
N ASN A 376 23.63 28.55 39.62
CA ASN A 376 24.35 28.87 40.86
C ASN A 376 23.90 30.21 41.46
N PHE A 377 23.65 31.21 40.62
CA PHE A 377 23.17 32.51 41.06
C PHE A 377 21.81 32.40 41.76
N ASP A 378 20.84 31.69 41.15
CA ASP A 378 19.50 31.52 41.71
C ASP A 378 19.49 30.61 42.94
N LYS A 379 20.41 29.63 43.00
CA LYS A 379 20.69 28.85 44.22
C LYS A 379 21.32 29.69 45.35
N GLY A 380 21.84 30.88 45.04
CA GLY A 380 22.53 31.76 45.99
C GLY A 380 24.03 31.48 46.17
N ASP A 381 24.62 30.59 45.36
CA ASP A 381 26.06 30.35 45.32
C ASP A 381 26.75 31.35 44.37
N PHE A 382 26.92 32.58 44.86
CA PHE A 382 27.51 33.65 44.05
C PHE A 382 28.98 33.41 43.71
N ARG A 383 29.72 32.63 44.50
CA ARG A 383 31.13 32.30 44.20
C ARG A 383 31.21 31.43 42.96
N SER A 384 30.43 30.35 42.92
CA SER A 384 30.35 29.47 41.75
C SER A 384 29.75 30.18 40.54
N ALA A 385 28.72 31.01 40.75
CA ALA A 385 28.15 31.83 39.68
C ALA A 385 29.20 32.75 39.05
N TYR A 386 30.02 33.42 39.88
CA TYR A 386 31.10 34.28 39.40
C TYR A 386 32.18 33.50 38.65
N LYS A 387 32.58 32.32 39.12
CA LYS A 387 33.51 31.46 38.37
C LYS A 387 32.97 31.13 36.97
N HIS A 388 31.72 30.71 36.89
CA HIS A 388 31.12 30.32 35.61
C HIS A 388 30.85 31.50 34.67
N VAL A 389 30.55 32.71 35.19
CA VAL A 389 30.42 33.89 34.33
C VAL A 389 31.75 34.26 33.67
N LEU A 390 32.88 34.06 34.37
CA LEU A 390 34.21 34.30 33.81
C LEU A 390 34.57 33.29 32.71
N GLU A 391 34.18 32.03 32.87
CA GLU A 391 34.36 31.01 31.83
C GLU A 391 33.48 31.30 30.60
N ALA A 392 32.19 31.62 30.80
CA ALA A 392 31.28 31.98 29.71
C ALA A 392 31.77 33.21 28.92
N LYS A 393 32.49 34.15 29.56
CA LYS A 393 33.08 35.32 28.88
C LYS A 393 34.14 34.98 27.84
N LYS A 394 34.75 33.80 27.91
CA LYS A 394 35.79 33.35 26.97
C LYS A 394 35.21 32.93 25.62
N ASP A 395 33.93 32.56 25.59
CA ASP A 395 33.22 32.15 24.38
C ASP A 395 32.55 33.36 23.71
N ASN A 396 32.87 33.60 22.43
CA ASN A 396 32.35 34.75 21.68
C ASN A 396 30.81 34.79 21.61
N SER A 397 30.15 33.63 21.56
CA SER A 397 28.68 33.53 21.44
C SER A 397 27.96 33.95 22.71
N THR A 398 28.60 33.81 23.88
CA THR A 398 27.98 34.10 25.19
C THR A 398 28.62 35.27 25.92
N ALA A 399 29.77 35.78 25.44
CA ALA A 399 30.53 36.84 26.10
C ALA A 399 29.70 38.11 26.37
N ARG A 400 28.83 38.51 25.45
CA ARG A 400 27.96 39.69 25.66
C ARG A 400 27.02 39.47 26.85
N ASN A 401 26.36 38.33 26.90
CA ASN A 401 25.43 37.99 27.97
C ASN A 401 26.18 37.86 29.30
N ALA A 402 27.28 37.11 29.32
CA ALA A 402 28.10 36.92 30.52
C ALA A 402 28.65 38.25 31.08
N ARG A 403 29.11 39.19 30.24
CA ARG A 403 29.54 40.53 30.68
C ARG A 403 28.41 41.35 31.32
N SER A 404 27.16 41.14 30.89
CA SER A 404 26.00 41.83 31.49
C SER A 404 25.65 41.29 32.88
N TRP A 405 25.89 40.00 33.13
CA TRP A 405 25.62 39.36 34.42
C TRP A 405 26.70 39.63 35.48
N GLU A 406 27.96 39.78 35.07
CA GLU A 406 29.09 39.91 36.00
C GLU A 406 28.91 41.02 37.06
N PRO A 407 28.52 42.27 36.73
CA PRO A 407 28.31 43.30 37.74
C PRO A 407 27.19 42.95 38.71
N TYR A 408 26.11 42.34 38.21
CA TYR A 408 24.95 41.95 39.02
C TYR A 408 25.29 40.86 40.04
N ILE A 409 26.11 39.87 39.64
CA ILE A 409 26.64 38.84 40.56
C ILE A 409 27.49 39.49 41.65
N LYS A 410 28.40 40.42 41.28
CA LYS A 410 29.26 41.14 42.24
C LYS A 410 28.47 41.95 43.25
N GLU A 411 27.46 42.68 42.77
CA GLU A 411 26.61 43.50 43.62
C GLU A 411 25.81 42.63 44.61
N LYS A 412 25.15 41.58 44.13
CA LYS A 412 24.37 40.69 44.99
C LYS A 412 25.23 39.95 46.01
N ALA A 413 26.43 39.50 45.62
CA ALA A 413 27.39 38.91 46.55
C ALA A 413 27.80 39.90 47.65
N LYS A 414 28.17 41.13 47.26
CA LYS A 414 28.52 42.22 48.19
C LYS A 414 27.38 42.50 49.18
N ASN A 415 26.15 42.61 48.68
CA ASN A 415 24.96 42.89 49.50
C ASN A 415 24.68 41.77 50.52
N ARG A 416 25.16 40.55 50.28
CA ARG A 416 25.08 39.42 51.22
C ARG A 416 26.37 39.17 52.01
N GLY A 417 27.35 40.09 51.95
CA GLY A 417 28.62 39.96 52.66
C GLY A 417 29.54 38.85 52.12
N ILE A 418 29.31 38.38 50.89
CA ILE A 418 30.07 37.29 50.27
C ILE A 418 31.21 37.88 49.44
N LYS A 419 32.44 37.50 49.79
CA LYS A 419 33.65 37.83 49.01
C LYS A 419 33.77 36.87 47.82
N LEU A 420 33.83 37.40 46.60
CA LEU A 420 33.96 36.62 45.37
C LEU A 420 35.40 36.23 45.05
#